data_AF-A0A4R5H7R6-F1
#
_entry.id   AF-A0A4R5H7R6-F1
#
_cell.length_a   1.000
_cell.length_b   1.000
_cell.length_c   1.000
_cell.angle_alpha   90.00
_cell.angle_beta   90.00
_cell.angle_gamma   90.00
#
_symmetry.space_group_name_H-M   'P 1'
#
loop_
_entity.id
_entity.type
_entity.pdbx_description
1 polymer ?
#
loop_
_entity_poly.entity_id
_entity_poly.type
_entity_poly.pdbx_seq_one_letter_code
_entity_poly.pdbx_strand_id
1 'polypeptide(L)'
;MQTVESIRLLLTIALFVIGLSHLFQGKVWASFFEYLSSKRYIGVFINAFIHFAPGSLVVSFHPVYQGPFLWLTLLGWAWVIKGAVYFVFPAVGLKQMQKGTQKQRGTWAAAGIIMIAAAVILQSMRFFVTH
;
A
#
# COMPACT_ATOMS: atom_id res chain seq x y z
N MET A 1 -7.64 6.21 21.97
CA MET A 1 -8.54 5.12 21.50
C MET A 1 -9.21 5.45 20.17
N GLN A 2 -9.87 6.60 20.01
CA GLN A 2 -10.62 6.95 18.78
C GLN A 2 -9.76 7.05 17.49
N THR A 3 -8.58 7.65 17.56
CA THR A 3 -7.71 7.87 16.39
C THR A 3 -7.20 6.56 15.78
N VAL A 4 -6.84 5.58 16.60
CA VAL A 4 -6.37 4.26 16.15
C VAL A 4 -7.48 3.52 15.42
N GLU A 5 -8.71 3.56 15.94
CA GLU A 5 -9.88 2.95 15.28
C GLU A 5 -10.22 3.63 13.95
N SER A 6 -10.13 4.96 13.88
CA SER A 6 -10.35 5.69 12.62
C SER A 6 -9.33 5.29 11.55
N ILE A 7 -8.05 5.14 11.91
CA ILE A 7 -7.00 4.70 10.97
C ILE A 7 -7.18 3.25 10.58
N ARG A 8 -7.53 2.38 11.53
CA ARG A 8 -7.84 0.98 11.23
C ARG A 8 -8.98 0.89 10.22
N LEU A 9 -10.07 1.63 10.43
CA LEU A 9 -11.21 1.67 9.50
C LEU A 9 -10.80 2.21 8.13
N LEU A 10 -10.03 3.30 8.09
CA LEU A 10 -9.50 3.86 6.84
C LEU A 10 -8.69 2.82 6.06
N LEU A 11 -7.78 2.11 6.74
CA LEU A 11 -6.94 1.09 6.12
C LEU A 11 -7.75 -0.12 5.69
N THR A 12 -8.72 -0.57 6.47
CA THR A 12 -9.64 -1.65 6.09
C THR A 12 -10.35 -1.30 4.78
N ILE A 13 -10.94 -0.10 4.69
CA ILE A 13 -11.64 0.34 3.48
C ILE A 13 -10.67 0.46 2.30
N ALA A 14 -9.54 1.13 2.49
CA ALA A 14 -8.56 1.34 1.42
C ALA A 14 -7.99 0.02 0.89
N LEU A 15 -7.54 -0.88 1.78
CA LEU A 15 -6.98 -2.18 1.39
C LEU A 15 -8.03 -3.06 0.73
N PHE A 16 -9.28 -3.05 1.21
CA PHE A 16 -10.35 -3.83 0.61
C PHE A 16 -10.67 -3.34 -0.81
N VAL A 17 -10.92 -2.05 -0.99
CA VAL A 17 -11.26 -1.46 -2.30
C VAL A 17 -10.10 -1.58 -3.29
N ILE A 18 -8.88 -1.22 -2.87
CA ILE A 18 -7.68 -1.35 -3.71
C ILE A 18 -7.41 -2.83 -4.02
N GLY A 19 -7.61 -3.73 -3.05
CA GLY A 19 -7.45 -5.17 -3.24
C GLY A 19 -8.42 -5.75 -4.27
N LEU A 20 -9.70 -5.38 -4.20
CA LEU A 20 -10.69 -5.73 -5.23
C LEU A 20 -10.28 -5.17 -6.60
N SER A 21 -9.78 -3.93 -6.65
CA SER A 21 -9.31 -3.35 -7.91
C SER A 21 -8.09 -4.09 -8.48
N HIS A 22 -7.17 -4.58 -7.65
CA HIS A 22 -6.03 -5.38 -8.09
C HIS A 22 -6.48 -6.76 -8.58
N LEU A 23 -7.44 -7.37 -7.90
CA LEU A 23 -7.98 -8.68 -8.23
C LEU A 23 -8.71 -8.68 -9.57
N PHE A 24 -9.59 -7.70 -9.80
CA PHE A 24 -10.43 -7.65 -10.99
C PHE A 24 -9.87 -6.79 -12.12
N GLN A 25 -9.11 -5.73 -11.80
CA GLN A 25 -8.61 -4.74 -12.75
C GLN A 25 -7.08 -4.73 -12.87
N GLY A 26 -6.42 -5.88 -12.66
CA GLY A 26 -4.96 -5.99 -12.75
C GLY A 26 -4.34 -5.48 -14.06
N LYS A 27 -5.07 -5.57 -15.19
CA LYS A 27 -4.63 -4.99 -16.48
C LYS A 27 -4.57 -3.46 -16.42
N VAL A 28 -5.54 -2.82 -15.79
CA VAL A 28 -5.58 -1.35 -15.63
C VAL A 28 -4.43 -0.90 -14.73
N TRP A 29 -4.14 -1.64 -13.67
CA TRP A 29 -2.97 -1.38 -12.82
C TRP A 29 -1.65 -1.52 -13.57
N ALA A 30 -1.50 -2.56 -14.40
CA ALA A 30 -0.32 -2.70 -15.26
C ALA A 30 -0.15 -1.49 -16.19
N SER A 31 -1.20 -1.10 -16.91
CA SER A 31 -1.19 0.09 -17.78
C SER A 31 -0.96 1.39 -17.02
N PHE A 32 -1.47 1.52 -15.79
CA PHE A 32 -1.21 2.67 -14.93
C PHE A 32 0.29 2.79 -14.60
N PHE A 33 0.93 1.70 -14.19
CA PHE A 33 2.37 1.71 -13.89
C PHE A 33 3.25 1.85 -15.14
N GLU A 34 2.82 1.32 -16.29
CA GLU A 34 3.44 1.61 -17.59
C GLU A 34 3.38 3.10 -17.94
N TYR A 35 2.20 3.70 -17.77
CA TYR A 35 2.00 5.12 -17.97
C TYR A 35 2.90 5.95 -17.04
N LEU A 36 2.95 5.66 -15.74
CA LEU A 36 3.85 6.34 -14.81
C LEU A 36 5.32 6.17 -15.24
N SER A 37 5.74 4.96 -15.60
CA SER A 37 7.10 4.69 -16.10
C SER A 37 7.45 5.55 -17.32
N SER A 38 6.50 5.73 -18.25
CA SER A 38 6.68 6.59 -19.45
C SER A 38 6.92 8.07 -19.11
N LYS A 39 6.45 8.54 -17.94
CA LYS A 39 6.65 9.91 -17.45
C LYS A 39 7.97 10.10 -16.68
N ARG A 40 8.84 9.08 -16.68
CA ARG A 40 10.17 9.12 -16.04
C ARG A 40 10.09 9.60 -14.59
N TYR A 41 10.84 10.63 -14.21
CA TYR A 41 10.90 11.11 -12.83
C TYR A 41 9.59 11.71 -12.33
N ILE A 42 8.76 12.31 -13.19
CA ILE A 42 7.43 12.79 -12.79
C ILE A 42 6.57 11.62 -12.33
N GLY A 43 6.59 10.51 -13.08
CA GLY A 43 5.88 9.28 -12.70
C GLY A 43 6.42 8.66 -11.41
N VAL A 44 7.74 8.77 -11.15
CA VAL A 44 8.33 8.35 -9.88
C VAL A 44 7.81 9.18 -8.72
N PHE A 45 7.69 10.50 -8.87
CA PHE A 45 7.15 11.38 -7.84
C PHE A 45 5.69 11.07 -7.55
N ILE A 46 4.86 10.86 -8.58
CA ILE A 46 3.46 10.44 -8.39
C ILE A 46 3.42 9.10 -7.61
N ASN A 47 4.24 8.13 -8.00
CA ASN A 47 4.33 6.85 -7.31
C ASN A 47 4.83 7.01 -5.85
N ALA A 48 5.76 7.93 -5.60
CA ALA A 48 6.24 8.25 -4.28
C ALA A 48 5.12 8.82 -3.40
N PHE A 49 4.30 9.75 -3.91
CA PHE A 49 3.12 10.28 -3.20
C PHE A 49 2.12 9.18 -2.85
N ILE A 50 1.85 8.26 -3.78
CA ILE A 50 0.93 7.13 -3.56
C ILE A 50 1.37 6.25 -2.38
N HIS A 51 2.67 6.12 -2.11
CA HIS A 51 3.18 5.34 -0.98
C HIS A 51 3.37 6.20 0.28
N PHE A 52 4.03 7.35 0.14
CA PHE A 52 4.47 8.17 1.27
C PHE A 52 3.29 8.74 2.05
N ALA A 53 2.28 9.31 1.37
CA ALA A 53 1.14 9.94 2.05
C ALA A 53 0.37 8.94 2.93
N PRO A 54 -0.14 7.79 2.43
CA PRO A 54 -0.81 6.83 3.29
C PRO A 54 0.14 6.22 4.33
N GLY A 55 1.39 5.91 3.97
CA GLY A 55 2.38 5.40 4.93
C GLY A 55 2.59 6.34 6.11
N SER A 56 2.70 7.65 5.86
CA SER A 56 2.89 8.66 6.89
C SER A 56 1.67 8.76 7.82
N LEU A 57 0.45 8.61 7.29
CA LEU A 57 -0.77 8.55 8.10
C LEU A 57 -0.75 7.32 9.02
N VAL A 58 -0.37 6.15 8.49
CA VAL A 58 -0.28 4.93 9.32
C VAL A 58 0.74 5.12 10.44
N VAL A 59 1.97 5.53 10.12
CA VAL A 59 3.04 5.66 11.11
C VAL A 59 2.71 6.72 12.17
N SER A 60 2.08 7.83 11.78
CA SER A 60 1.77 8.93 12.70
C SER A 60 0.64 8.60 13.67
N PHE A 61 -0.31 7.75 13.26
CA PHE A 61 -1.55 7.53 14.00
C PHE A 61 -1.79 6.07 14.44
N HIS A 62 -0.88 5.15 14.10
CA HIS A 62 -0.93 3.74 14.50
C HIS A 62 0.42 3.26 15.07
N PRO A 63 0.81 3.70 16.29
CA PRO A 63 2.06 3.28 16.94
C PRO A 63 1.94 1.92 17.64
N VAL A 64 1.25 0.94 17.04
CA VAL A 64 1.00 -0.36 17.65
C VAL A 64 2.01 -1.39 17.14
N TYR A 65 2.92 -1.83 18.01
CA TYR A 65 4.00 -2.77 17.67
C TYR A 65 3.79 -4.18 18.25
N GLN A 66 2.54 -4.55 18.53
CA GLN A 66 2.24 -5.81 19.22
C GLN A 66 1.14 -6.60 18.51
N GLY A 67 1.21 -7.93 18.69
CA GLY A 67 0.22 -8.86 18.18
C GLY A 67 0.02 -8.76 16.67
N PRO A 68 -1.20 -9.00 16.19
CA PRO A 68 -1.49 -8.97 14.77
C PRO A 68 -1.57 -7.55 14.21
N PHE A 69 -1.43 -6.49 15.01
CA PHE A 69 -1.32 -5.12 14.51
C PHE A 69 0.11 -4.73 14.09
N LEU A 70 1.13 -5.51 14.49
CA LEU A 70 2.52 -5.25 14.14
C LEU A 70 2.74 -5.15 12.62
N TRP A 71 2.10 -6.01 11.83
CA TRP A 71 2.30 -6.00 10.37
C TRP A 71 1.82 -4.70 9.71
N LEU A 72 0.79 -4.04 10.28
CA LEU A 72 0.35 -2.73 9.78
C LEU A 72 1.40 -1.67 9.98
N THR A 73 2.01 -1.66 11.16
CA THR A 73 3.03 -0.68 11.50
C THR A 73 4.27 -0.89 10.63
N LEU A 74 4.65 -2.15 10.37
CA LEU A 74 5.71 -2.49 9.42
C LEU A 74 5.35 -2.09 7.98
N LEU A 75 4.11 -2.30 7.55
CA LEU A 75 3.64 -1.90 6.21
C LEU A 75 3.66 -0.38 6.05
N GLY A 76 3.21 0.36 7.07
CA GLY A 76 3.26 1.83 7.11
C GLY A 76 4.70 2.33 6.95
N TRP A 77 5.64 1.79 7.73
CA TRP A 77 7.06 2.11 7.59
C TRP A 77 7.63 1.74 6.23
N ALA A 78 7.27 0.56 5.69
CA ALA A 78 7.72 0.15 4.35
C ALA A 78 7.25 1.14 3.28
N TRP A 79 6.01 1.64 3.37
CA TRP A 79 5.49 2.67 2.48
C TRP A 79 6.19 4.03 2.65
N VAL A 80 6.43 4.47 3.89
CA VAL A 80 7.18 5.70 4.18
C VAL A 80 8.60 5.61 3.60
N ILE A 81 9.33 4.54 3.91
CA ILE A 81 10.70 4.34 3.45
C ILE A 81 10.74 4.30 1.92
N LYS A 82 9.86 3.53 1.29
CA LYS A 82 9.81 3.43 -0.18
C LYS A 82 9.50 4.78 -0.83
N GLY A 83 8.50 5.50 -0.32
CA GLY A 83 8.15 6.84 -0.81
C GLY A 83 9.30 7.84 -0.64
N ALA A 84 9.93 7.85 0.54
CA ALA A 84 11.09 8.70 0.83
C ALA A 84 12.27 8.39 -0.10
N VAL A 85 12.61 7.11 -0.28
CA VAL A 85 13.67 6.69 -1.23
C VAL A 85 13.34 7.16 -2.65
N TYR A 86 12.08 7.12 -3.08
CA TYR A 86 11.70 7.55 -4.43
C TYR A 86 11.72 9.07 -4.59
N PHE A 87 11.43 9.85 -3.55
CA PHE A 87 11.60 11.30 -3.58
C PHE A 87 13.06 11.73 -3.60
N VAL A 88 13.90 11.11 -2.75
CA VAL A 88 15.31 11.48 -2.60
C VAL A 88 16.17 10.89 -3.74
N PHE A 89 15.87 9.67 -4.17
CA PHE A 89 16.62 8.93 -5.19
C PHE A 89 15.71 8.42 -6.31
N PRO A 90 15.12 9.31 -7.14
CA PRO A 90 14.11 8.94 -8.13
C PRO A 90 14.61 7.96 -9.21
N ALA A 91 15.92 7.91 -9.46
CA ALA A 91 16.53 6.90 -10.34
C ALA A 91 16.26 5.46 -9.86
N VAL A 92 16.19 5.22 -8.55
CA VAL A 92 15.84 3.92 -7.97
C VAL A 92 14.40 3.55 -8.32
N GLY A 93 13.47 4.50 -8.13
CA GLY A 93 12.06 4.31 -8.45
C GLY A 93 11.82 4.07 -9.94
N LEU A 94 12.52 4.80 -10.81
CA LEU A 94 12.41 4.63 -12.27
C LEU A 94 12.86 3.23 -12.70
N LYS A 95 14.03 2.78 -12.22
CA LYS A 95 14.56 1.44 -12.51
C LYS A 95 13.59 0.34 -12.06
N GLN A 96 12.95 0.50 -10.90
CA GLN A 96 11.98 -0.47 -10.40
C GLN A 96 10.68 -0.49 -11.20
N MET A 97 10.14 0.67 -11.59
CA MET A 97 8.93 0.72 -12.42
C MET A 97 9.18 0.12 -13.80
N GLN A 98 10.31 0.41 -14.45
CA GLN A 98 10.69 -0.17 -15.75
C GLN A 98 10.85 -1.70 -15.71
N LYS A 99 11.26 -2.27 -14.57
CA LYS A 99 11.28 -3.73 -14.36
C LYS A 99 9.87 -4.29 -14.11
N GLY A 100 9.04 -3.54 -13.37
CA GLY A 100 7.72 -3.97 -12.91
C GLY A 100 6.64 -3.98 -13.99
N THR A 101 6.81 -3.24 -15.09
CA THR A 101 5.88 -3.22 -16.24
C THR A 101 5.80 -4.57 -16.96
N GLN A 102 6.76 -5.47 -16.75
CA GLN A 102 6.73 -6.84 -17.29
C GLN A 102 5.95 -7.84 -16.41
N LYS A 103 5.26 -7.39 -15.35
CA LYS A 103 4.54 -8.30 -14.44
C LYS A 103 3.31 -8.92 -15.09
N GLN A 104 3.17 -10.24 -14.93
CA GLN A 104 2.04 -11.02 -15.45
C GLN A 104 0.75 -10.77 -14.66
N ARG A 105 -0.40 -11.08 -15.28
CA ARG A 105 -1.74 -10.94 -14.67
C ARG A 105 -1.86 -11.63 -13.30
N GLY A 106 -1.20 -12.78 -13.10
CA GLY A 106 -1.21 -13.52 -11.84
C GLY A 106 -0.61 -12.74 -10.65
N THR A 107 0.37 -11.86 -10.90
CA THR A 107 1.00 -11.08 -9.84
C THR A 107 0.06 -10.01 -9.26
N TRP A 108 -0.79 -9.42 -10.11
CA TRP A 108 -1.79 -8.43 -9.68
C TRP A 108 -2.93 -9.07 -8.89
N ALA A 109 -3.40 -10.24 -9.32
CA ALA A 109 -4.41 -11.00 -8.59
C ALA A 109 -3.92 -11.40 -7.19
N ALA A 110 -2.67 -11.88 -7.08
CA ALA A 110 -2.06 -12.21 -5.80
C ALA A 110 -1.97 -10.99 -4.87
N ALA A 111 -1.56 -9.83 -5.39
CA ALA A 111 -1.54 -8.59 -4.62
C ALA A 111 -2.94 -8.22 -4.12
N GLY A 112 -3.97 -8.37 -4.96
CA GLY A 112 -5.36 -8.15 -4.58
C GLY A 112 -5.83 -9.06 -3.44
N ILE A 113 -5.53 -10.36 -3.53
CA ILE A 113 -5.87 -11.34 -2.48
C ILE A 113 -5.19 -10.98 -1.15
N ILE A 114 -3.90 -10.63 -1.18
CA ILE A 114 -3.15 -10.25 0.02
C ILE A 114 -3.77 -9.01 0.68
N MET A 115 -4.14 -7.99 -0.12
CA MET A 115 -4.77 -6.76 0.39
C MET A 115 -6.16 -7.02 0.99
N ILE A 116 -6.97 -7.87 0.35
CA ILE A 116 -8.28 -8.25 0.87
C ILE A 116 -8.14 -9.04 2.18
N ALA A 117 -7.22 -10.02 2.23
CA ALA A 117 -6.94 -10.79 3.44
C ALA A 117 -6.49 -9.89 4.59
N ALA A 118 -5.60 -8.93 4.30
CA ALA A 118 -5.17 -7.91 5.24
C ALA A 118 -6.36 -7.11 5.79
N ALA A 119 -7.28 -6.64 4.93
CA ALA A 119 -8.48 -5.92 5.35
C ALA A 119 -9.41 -6.77 6.25
N VAL A 120 -9.62 -8.05 5.91
CA VAL A 120 -10.43 -8.98 6.71
C VAL A 120 -9.80 -9.20 8.09
N ILE A 121 -8.48 -9.40 8.14
CA ILE A 121 -7.72 -9.57 9.38
C ILE A 121 -7.83 -8.31 10.26
N LEU A 122 -7.74 -7.10 9.69
CA LEU A 122 -7.95 -5.86 10.45
C LEU A 122 -9.36 -5.71 11.00
N GLN A 123 -10.36 -6.18 10.26
CA GLN A 123 -11.74 -6.09 10.70
C GLN A 123 -12.04 -7.11 11.81
N SER A 124 -11.49 -8.33 11.72
CA SER A 124 -11.69 -9.36 12.75
C SER A 124 -11.01 -8.99 14.08
N MET A 125 -9.92 -8.23 14.06
CA MET A 125 -9.27 -7.74 15.28
C MET A 125 -10.13 -6.81 16.14
N ARG A 126 -11.20 -6.20 15.58
CA ARG A 126 -12.16 -5.40 16.36
C ARG A 126 -12.76 -6.20 17.52
N PHE A 127 -12.90 -7.51 17.36
CA PHE A 127 -13.54 -8.39 18.34
C PHE A 127 -12.61 -8.85 19.48
N PHE A 128 -11.30 -8.64 19.37
CA PHE A 128 -10.31 -9.10 20.35
C PHE A 128 -9.83 -8.01 21.32
N VAL A 129 -10.14 -6.73 21.05
CA VAL A 129 -9.69 -5.58 21.85
C VAL A 129 -10.80 -5.03 22.76
N THR A 130 -12.03 -5.55 22.66
CA THR A 130 -13.20 -5.11 23.45
C THR A 130 -13.47 -5.96 24.70
N HIS A 131 -12.49 -6.75 25.18
CA HIS A 131 -12.59 -7.54 26.40
C HIS A 131 -11.41 -7.28 27.33
#